data_AF-A0A376TWJ9-F1
#
_entry.id   AF-A0A376TWJ9-F1
#
_cell.length_a   1.000
_cell.length_b   1.000
_cell.length_c   1.000
_cell.angle_alpha   90.00
_cell.angle_beta   90.00
_cell.angle_gamma   90.00
#
_symmetry.space_group_name_H-M   'P 1'
#
loop_
_entity.id
_entity.type
_entity.pdbx_description
1 polymer ?
#
loop_
_entity_poly.entity_id
_entity_poly.type
_entity_poly.pdbx_seq_one_letter_code
_entity_poly.pdbx_strand_id
1 'polypeptide(L)'
;MHDKYSYEASLMALHDRDVYRTMACGIAGLSVATDSLFCHQICPREPIRDENGLAVDFEIDGEYPQYGNNDERVDSIACDLVERL
;
A
#
# COMPACT_ATOMS: atom_id res chain seq x y z
N MET A 1 20.38 -4.77 -14.06
CA MET A 1 20.61 -4.51 -15.51
C MET A 1 20.98 -3.06 -15.77
N HIS A 2 20.39 -2.09 -15.06
CA HIS A 2 20.68 -0.65 -15.20
C HIS A 2 22.17 -0.33 -15.13
N ASP A 3 22.86 -0.66 -14.03
CA ASP A 3 24.30 -0.39 -13.85
C ASP A 3 25.20 -1.02 -14.93
N LYS A 4 24.78 -2.11 -15.58
CA LYS A 4 25.58 -2.78 -16.61
C LYS A 4 25.46 -2.10 -17.97
N TYR A 5 24.27 -1.61 -18.32
CA TYR A 5 23.97 -1.13 -19.67
C TYR A 5 23.70 0.37 -19.75
N SER A 6 23.50 1.04 -18.61
CA SER A 6 23.15 2.45 -18.50
C SER A 6 23.67 3.04 -17.19
N TYR A 7 24.96 2.84 -16.90
CA TYR A 7 25.59 3.45 -15.74
C TYR A 7 25.64 4.98 -15.89
N GLU A 8 25.16 5.70 -14.89
CA GLU A 8 25.07 7.16 -14.85
C GLU A 8 26.42 7.83 -14.60
N ALA A 9 27.41 7.58 -15.46
CA ALA A 9 28.81 7.97 -15.26
C ALA A 9 29.00 9.47 -14.99
N SER A 10 28.29 10.35 -15.70
CA SER A 10 28.39 11.80 -15.49
C SER A 10 27.86 12.24 -14.12
N LEU A 11 26.82 11.58 -13.60
CA LEU A 11 26.26 11.88 -12.29
C LEU A 11 27.13 11.27 -11.17
N MET A 12 27.59 10.03 -11.36
CA MET A 12 28.44 9.33 -10.39
C MET A 12 29.85 9.92 -10.30
N ALA A 13 30.35 10.58 -11.36
CA ALA A 13 31.64 11.28 -11.32
C ALA A 13 31.66 12.49 -10.37
N LEU A 14 30.49 13.00 -9.99
CA LEU A 14 30.33 14.11 -9.05
C LEU A 14 30.01 13.65 -7.62
N HIS A 15 30.07 12.34 -7.36
CA HIS A 15 29.92 11.77 -6.03
C HIS A 15 31.27 11.34 -5.45
N ASP A 16 31.33 11.17 -4.13
CA ASP A 16 32.47 10.54 -3.46
C ASP A 16 32.68 9.11 -3.95
N ARG A 17 33.90 8.58 -3.74
CA ARG A 17 34.28 7.23 -4.19
C ARG A 17 33.28 6.15 -3.76
N ASP A 18 32.82 6.21 -2.51
CA ASP A 18 31.95 5.20 -1.91
C ASP A 18 30.56 5.79 -1.65
N VAL A 19 29.62 5.55 -2.58
CA VAL A 19 28.23 6.00 -2.46
C VAL A 19 27.37 4.94 -1.77
N TYR A 20 26.69 5.34 -0.70
CA TYR A 20 25.68 4.52 -0.04
C TYR A 20 24.44 4.38 -0.93
N ARG A 21 23.99 3.14 -1.17
CA ARG A 21 22.85 2.84 -2.03
C ARG A 21 21.72 2.25 -1.20
N THR A 22 20.53 2.79 -1.37
CA THR A 22 19.29 2.25 -0.80
C THR A 22 18.45 1.60 -1.90
N MET A 23 17.71 0.56 -1.55
CA MET A 23 16.68 -0.01 -2.43
C MET A 23 15.37 0.67 -2.08
N ALA A 24 14.95 1.63 -2.90
CA ALA A 24 13.70 2.35 -2.69
C ALA A 24 12.52 1.48 -3.15
N CYS A 25 11.80 0.90 -2.20
CA CYS A 25 10.53 0.20 -2.45
C CYS A 25 9.36 1.17 -2.27
N GLY A 26 8.39 1.13 -3.19
CA GLY A 26 7.16 1.90 -3.11
C GLY A 26 5.95 0.99 -2.93
N ILE A 27 4.96 1.47 -2.19
CA ILE A 27 3.67 0.78 -1.99
C ILE A 27 2.58 1.59 -2.70
N ALA A 28 1.73 0.93 -3.48
CA ALA A 28 0.59 1.55 -4.15
C ALA A 28 -0.72 1.07 -3.52
N GLY A 29 -1.72 1.95 -3.46
CA GLY A 29 -3.05 1.60 -2.97
C GLY A 29 -3.16 1.41 -1.45
N LEU A 30 -2.25 2.00 -0.67
CA LEU A 30 -2.22 1.86 0.79
C LEU A 30 -3.56 2.26 1.44
N SER A 31 -4.12 3.43 1.10
CA SER A 31 -5.39 3.89 1.67
C SER A 31 -6.54 2.91 1.40
N VAL A 32 -6.63 2.41 0.17
CA VAL A 32 -7.66 1.44 -0.23
C VAL A 32 -7.51 0.13 0.55
N ALA A 33 -6.27 -0.35 0.73
CA ALA A 33 -6.01 -1.54 1.53
C ALA A 33 -6.39 -1.34 3.00
N THR A 34 -6.00 -0.20 3.59
CA THR A 34 -6.33 0.16 4.96
C THR A 34 -7.84 0.22 5.19
N ASP A 35 -8.57 0.96 4.34
CA ASP A 35 -10.02 1.13 4.45
C ASP A 35 -10.76 -0.20 4.27
N SER A 36 -10.32 -1.03 3.32
CA SER A 36 -10.92 -2.35 3.07
C SER A 36 -10.75 -3.30 4.27
N LEU A 37 -9.58 -3.24 4.94
CA LEU A 37 -9.32 -4.04 6.13
C LEU A 37 -10.11 -3.54 7.34
N PHE A 38 -10.21 -2.22 7.51
CA PHE A 38 -10.97 -1.64 8.61
C PHE A 38 -12.47 -1.91 8.47
N CYS A 39 -13.03 -1.69 7.28
CA CYS A 39 -14.43 -2.01 6.98
C CYS A 39 -14.78 -3.46 7.33
N HIS A 40 -13.89 -4.41 7.03
CA HIS A 40 -14.10 -5.82 7.37
C HIS A 40 -14.23 -6.10 8.88
N GLN A 41 -13.61 -5.28 9.72
CA GLN A 41 -13.60 -5.49 11.17
C GLN A 41 -14.88 -4.99 11.86
N ILE A 42 -15.54 -3.96 11.31
CA ILE A 42 -16.62 -3.25 12.01
C ILE A 42 -17.97 -3.25 11.29
N CYS A 43 -18.00 -3.46 9.97
CA CYS A 43 -19.23 -3.48 9.20
C CYS A 43 -19.55 -4.90 8.72
N PRO A 44 -20.81 -5.36 8.87
CA PRO A 44 -21.28 -6.52 8.12
C PRO A 44 -21.07 -6.24 6.62
N ARG A 45 -20.45 -7.20 5.93
CA ARG A 45 -20.30 -7.12 4.47
C ARG A 45 -20.70 -8.42 3.81
N GLU A 46 -21.40 -8.32 2.69
CA GLU A 46 -21.73 -9.47 1.87
C GLU A 46 -20.91 -9.43 0.57
N PRO A 47 -20.03 -10.42 0.31
CA PRO A 47 -19.33 -10.51 -0.95
C PRO A 47 -20.30 -10.91 -2.06
N ILE A 48 -20.45 -10.04 -3.05
CA ILE A 48 -21.20 -10.34 -4.27
C ILE A 48 -20.28 -11.16 -5.17
N ARG A 49 -20.71 -12.39 -5.48
CA ARG A 49 -19.93 -13.35 -6.27
C ARG A 49 -20.48 -13.51 -7.67
N ASP A 50 -19.58 -13.72 -8.64
CA ASP A 50 -19.95 -14.11 -10.00
C ASP A 50 -20.30 -15.61 -10.09
N GLU A 51 -20.60 -16.06 -11.31
CA GLU A 51 -20.91 -17.47 -11.63
C GLU A 51 -19.77 -18.45 -11.32
N ASN A 52 -18.53 -17.97 -11.24
CA ASN A 52 -17.35 -18.76 -10.89
C ASN A 52 -17.03 -18.73 -9.38
N GLY A 53 -17.82 -17.97 -8.60
CA GLY A 53 -17.62 -17.78 -7.18
C GLY A 53 -16.56 -16.75 -6.81
N LEU A 54 -16.08 -15.94 -7.77
CA LEU A 54 -15.15 -14.83 -7.54
C LEU A 54 -15.89 -13.63 -6.95
N ALA A 55 -15.34 -13.02 -5.90
CA ALA A 55 -15.88 -11.77 -5.36
C ALA A 55 -15.62 -10.63 -6.35
N VAL A 56 -16.68 -10.09 -6.93
CA VAL A 56 -16.64 -8.99 -7.90
C VAL A 56 -17.03 -7.65 -7.26
N ASP A 57 -17.77 -7.69 -6.15
CA ASP A 57 -18.20 -6.51 -5.44
C ASP A 57 -18.48 -6.83 -3.95
N PHE A 58 -18.65 -5.81 -3.12
CA PHE A 58 -18.99 -5.94 -1.71
C PHE A 58 -20.11 -4.97 -1.34
N GLU A 59 -21.20 -5.50 -0.80
CA GLU A 59 -22.23 -4.68 -0.17
C GLU A 59 -21.84 -4.45 1.30
N ILE A 60 -21.80 -3.18 1.71
CA ILE A 60 -21.39 -2.75 3.04
C ILE A 60 -22.63 -2.18 3.74
N ASP A 61 -22.97 -2.72 4.90
CA ASP A 61 -24.02 -2.17 5.75
C ASP A 61 -23.40 -1.32 6.88
N GLY A 62 -23.80 -0.05 6.94
CA GLY A 62 -23.28 0.95 7.88
C GLY A 62 -22.10 1.78 7.38
N GLU A 63 -21.63 2.70 8.23
CA GLU A 63 -20.50 3.58 7.93
C GLU A 63 -19.26 3.15 8.72
N TYR A 64 -18.09 3.33 8.09
CA TYR A 64 -16.80 3.12 8.70
C TYR A 64 -15.91 4.36 8.54
N PRO A 65 -15.11 4.72 9.55
CA PRO A 65 -14.06 5.71 9.40
C PRO A 65 -13.09 5.36 8.26
N GLN A 66 -12.71 6.37 7.49
CA GLN A 66 -11.79 6.23 6.35
C GLN A 66 -10.43 6.85 6.67
N TYR A 67 -9.37 6.28 6.11
CA TYR A 67 -8.00 6.71 6.27
C TYR A 67 -7.82 8.16 5.81
N GLY A 68 -7.00 8.93 6.55
CA GLY A 68 -6.73 10.33 6.26
C GLY A 68 -7.66 11.33 6.95
N ASN A 69 -8.55 10.85 7.84
CA ASN A 69 -9.41 11.69 8.68
C ASN A 69 -8.92 11.84 10.13
N ASN A 70 -7.65 11.47 10.41
CA ASN A 70 -7.06 11.51 11.75
C ASN A 70 -7.84 10.65 12.77
N ASP A 71 -8.29 9.47 12.32
CA ASP A 71 -8.91 8.44 13.17
C ASP A 71 -7.89 7.34 13.42
N GLU A 72 -7.37 7.31 14.66
CA GLU A 72 -6.33 6.39 15.10
C GLU A 72 -6.66 4.91 14.79
N ARG A 73 -7.94 4.55 14.78
CA ARG A 73 -8.38 3.16 14.55
C ARG A 73 -8.06 2.68 13.13
N VAL A 74 -8.08 3.59 12.17
CA VAL A 74 -7.78 3.30 10.75
C VAL A 74 -6.32 3.62 10.45
N ASP A 75 -5.82 4.73 10.99
CA ASP A 75 -4.47 5.18 10.74
C ASP A 75 -3.43 4.19 11.31
N SER A 76 -3.72 3.55 12.46
CA SER A 76 -2.86 2.49 13.01
C SER A 76 -2.74 1.26 12.11
N ILE A 77 -3.78 0.92 11.33
CA ILE A 77 -3.73 -0.18 10.36
C ILE A 77 -2.81 0.20 9.19
N ALA A 78 -2.84 1.45 8.73
CA ALA A 78 -1.93 1.91 7.69
C ALA A 78 -0.46 1.81 8.14
N CYS A 79 -0.17 2.18 9.39
CA CYS A 79 1.16 2.02 9.98
C CYS A 79 1.59 0.54 10.03
N ASP A 80 0.73 -0.35 10.53
CA ASP A 80 1.01 -1.79 10.59
C ASP A 80 1.26 -2.40 9.19
N LEU A 81 0.53 -1.95 8.17
CA LEU A 81 0.75 -2.38 6.78
C LEU A 81 2.12 -1.96 6.24
N VAL A 82 2.57 -0.75 6.54
CA VAL A 82 3.87 -0.25 6.08
C VAL A 82 5.03 -0.97 6.80
N GLU A 83 4.86 -1.30 8.08
CA GLU A 83 5.91 -1.96 8.88
C GLU A 83 6.10 -3.45 8.56
N ARG A 84 5.06 -4.12 8.04
CA ARG A 84 5.10 -5.56 7.72
C ARG A 84 5.69 -5.89 6.35
N LEU A 85 5.89 -4.90 5.49
CA LEU A 85 6.39 -5.04 4.12
C LEU A 85 7.90 -4.89 4.06
#